data_AF-A0A133YEL9-F1
#
_entry.id   AF-A0A133YEL9-F1
#
_cell.length_a   1.000
_cell.length_b   1.000
_cell.length_c   1.000
_cell.angle_alpha   90.00
_cell.angle_beta   90.00
_cell.angle_gamma   90.00
#
_symmetry.space_group_name_H-M   'P 1'
#
loop_
_entity.id
_entity.type
_entity.pdbx_description
1 polymer ?
#
loop_
_entity_poly.entity_id
_entity_poly.type
_entity_poly.pdbx_seq_one_letter_code
_entity_poly.pdbx_strand_id
1 'polypeptide(L)'
;MQDSEPIEQKALSRSESQFAILKKYFVTPKLFFKFMLLIVLLLFIIVTAVYVYFNTPLRSILATIKYEEYRQLQGIDYANIQSKNPEKNFKTGEVYLKVYYKDDPQFEYRYIYQLYRPSKEKLRTHDYHKMRLEVLWRDGEKEEGRSKPESICKYPPLEANAENVDPYF
;
A
#
# COMPACT_ATOMS: atom_id res chain seq x y z
N MET A 1 -3.05 1.67 -84.43
CA MET A 1 -1.73 1.74 -83.77
C MET A 1 -2.03 2.06 -82.33
N GLN A 2 -2.10 1.02 -81.49
CA GLN A 2 -2.55 1.12 -80.10
C GLN A 2 -1.27 1.15 -79.27
N ASP A 3 -0.84 2.36 -78.88
CA ASP A 3 0.35 2.57 -78.07
C ASP A 3 0.14 1.88 -76.71
N SER A 4 0.78 0.72 -76.55
CA SER A 4 0.94 0.09 -75.25
C SER A 4 1.94 0.93 -74.47
N GLU A 5 1.45 1.81 -73.58
CA GLU A 5 2.29 2.41 -72.55
C GLU A 5 3.08 1.29 -71.84
N PRO A 6 4.42 1.42 -71.73
CA PRO A 6 5.23 0.36 -71.16
C PRO A 6 4.84 0.15 -69.70
N ILE A 7 4.47 -1.09 -69.36
CA ILE A 7 3.97 -1.54 -68.05
C ILE A 7 4.86 -1.05 -66.88
N GLU A 8 6.15 -0.88 -67.14
CA GLU A 8 7.13 -0.34 -66.19
C GLU A 8 6.84 1.11 -65.74
N GLN A 9 6.38 1.99 -66.63
CA GLN A 9 6.09 3.39 -66.28
C GLN A 9 4.85 3.52 -65.39
N LYS A 10 3.88 2.62 -65.58
CA LYS A 10 2.68 2.53 -64.74
C LYS A 10 2.98 1.95 -63.36
N ALA A 11 3.95 1.04 -63.27
CA ALA A 11 4.43 0.52 -61.99
C ALA A 11 5.24 1.57 -61.21
N LEU A 12 6.08 2.35 -61.90
CA LEU A 12 6.91 3.40 -61.30
C LEU A 12 6.06 4.54 -60.73
N SER A 13 5.11 5.05 -61.49
CA SER A 13 4.19 6.12 -61.05
C SER A 13 3.29 5.68 -59.87
N ARG A 14 2.86 4.41 -59.87
CA ARG A 14 2.10 3.83 -58.74
C ARG A 14 2.96 3.70 -57.49
N SER A 15 4.21 3.27 -57.62
CA SER A 15 5.20 3.24 -56.54
C SER A 15 5.41 4.64 -55.94
N GLU A 16 5.68 5.65 -56.77
CA GLU A 16 5.92 7.02 -56.31
C GLU A 16 4.69 7.61 -55.60
N SER A 17 3.48 7.31 -56.09
CA SER A 17 2.24 7.73 -55.43
C SER A 17 2.06 7.09 -54.04
N GLN A 18 2.44 5.80 -53.89
CA GLN A 18 2.39 5.09 -52.62
C GLN A 18 3.42 5.66 -51.63
N PHE A 19 4.63 5.94 -52.08
CA PHE A 19 5.68 6.58 -51.27
C PHE A 19 5.30 8.02 -50.86
N ALA A 20 4.62 8.77 -51.71
CA ALA A 20 4.14 10.11 -51.40
C ALA A 20 3.05 10.10 -50.30
N ILE A 21 2.15 9.11 -50.34
CA ILE A 21 1.14 8.89 -49.29
C ILE A 21 1.83 8.52 -47.97
N LEU A 22 2.79 7.61 -48.01
CA LEU A 22 3.54 7.18 -46.81
C LEU A 22 4.33 8.33 -46.16
N LYS A 23 4.91 9.24 -46.96
CA LYS A 23 5.58 10.45 -46.45
C LYS A 23 4.61 11.43 -45.79
N LYS A 24 3.34 11.48 -46.21
CA LYS A 24 2.31 12.35 -45.60
C LYS A 24 1.90 11.89 -44.19
N TYR A 25 2.01 10.59 -43.92
CA TYR A 25 1.80 9.98 -42.59
C TYR A 25 3.09 9.83 -41.78
N PHE A 26 4.22 10.32 -42.29
CA PHE A 26 5.44 10.41 -41.51
C PHE A 26 5.20 11.41 -40.39
N VAL A 27 4.84 10.87 -39.22
CA VAL A 27 4.50 11.59 -38.01
C VAL A 27 5.55 12.68 -37.80
N THR A 28 5.16 13.94 -37.94
CA THR A 28 6.09 15.04 -37.69
C THR A 28 6.74 14.81 -36.32
N PRO A 29 8.05 15.01 -36.15
CA PRO A 29 8.75 14.64 -34.92
C PRO A 29 8.12 15.26 -33.67
N LYS A 30 7.46 16.42 -33.83
CA LYS A 30 6.66 17.09 -32.79
C LYS A 30 5.41 16.31 -32.37
N LEU A 31 4.72 15.66 -33.30
CA LEU A 31 3.54 14.83 -33.01
C LEU A 31 3.95 13.52 -32.33
N PHE A 32 5.04 12.89 -32.76
CA PHE A 32 5.59 11.70 -32.11
C PHE A 32 5.99 12.00 -30.66
N PHE A 33 6.64 13.14 -30.42
CA PHE A 33 7.04 13.56 -29.07
C PHE A 33 5.83 13.81 -28.15
N LYS A 34 4.75 14.40 -28.67
CA LYS A 34 3.49 14.58 -27.92
C LYS A 34 2.84 13.24 -27.56
N PHE A 35 2.82 12.28 -28.49
CA PHE A 35 2.32 10.94 -28.21
C PHE A 35 3.18 10.21 -27.16
N MET A 36 4.50 10.28 -27.28
CA MET A 36 5.41 9.68 -26.30
C MET A 36 5.23 10.30 -24.90
N LEU A 37 5.12 11.63 -24.82
CA LEU A 37 4.86 12.34 -23.56
C LEU A 37 3.53 11.89 -22.93
N LEU A 38 2.47 11.74 -23.74
CA LEU A 38 1.17 11.27 -23.27
C LEU A 38 1.22 9.85 -22.73
N ILE A 39 1.98 8.95 -23.38
CA ILE A 39 2.20 7.58 -22.90
C ILE A 39 2.96 7.58 -21.57
N VAL A 40 4.02 8.37 -21.44
CA VAL A 40 4.78 8.49 -20.19
C VAL A 40 3.90 9.03 -19.06
N LEU A 41 3.10 10.06 -19.33
CA LEU A 41 2.15 10.61 -18.36
C LEU A 41 1.11 9.57 -17.94
N LEU A 42 0.56 8.81 -18.90
CA LEU A 42 -0.41 7.75 -18.62
C LEU A 42 0.21 6.65 -17.73
N LEU A 43 1.43 6.21 -18.04
CA LEU A 43 2.15 5.23 -17.22
C LEU A 43 2.41 5.77 -15.82
N PHE A 44 2.79 7.03 -15.68
CA PHE A 44 2.98 7.67 -14.38
C PHE A 44 1.67 7.69 -13.57
N ILE A 45 0.53 8.02 -14.19
CA ILE A 45 -0.79 7.99 -13.55
C ILE A 45 -1.16 6.56 -13.11
N ILE A 46 -0.92 5.56 -13.94
CA ILE A 46 -1.21 4.15 -13.60
C ILE A 46 -0.35 3.70 -12.41
N VAL A 47 0.96 3.94 -12.45
CA VAL A 47 1.88 3.53 -11.37
C VAL A 47 1.52 4.23 -10.07
N THR A 48 1.20 5.52 -10.10
CA THR A 48 0.78 6.26 -8.91
C THR A 48 -0.56 5.78 -8.38
N ALA A 49 -1.55 5.51 -9.24
CA ALA A 49 -2.84 4.97 -8.83
C ALA A 49 -2.70 3.58 -8.16
N VAL A 50 -1.92 2.68 -8.76
CA VAL A 50 -1.59 1.37 -8.18
C VAL A 50 -0.90 1.56 -6.83
N TYR A 51 0.09 2.45 -6.74
CA TYR A 51 0.77 2.73 -5.48
C TYR A 51 -0.18 3.23 -4.39
N VAL A 52 -1.06 4.19 -4.70
CA VAL A 52 -2.05 4.72 -3.75
C VAL A 52 -3.04 3.63 -3.32
N TYR A 53 -3.50 2.79 -4.26
CA TYR A 53 -4.43 1.71 -3.98
C TYR A 53 -3.82 0.58 -3.13
N PHE A 54 -2.59 0.13 -3.43
CA PHE A 54 -1.97 -0.93 -2.65
C PHE A 54 -1.49 -0.46 -1.28
N ASN A 55 -1.06 0.80 -1.18
CA ASN A 55 -0.37 1.28 0.01
C ASN A 55 -1.28 1.93 1.06
N THR A 56 -2.60 2.05 0.79
CA THR A 56 -3.54 2.71 1.72
C THR A 56 -4.76 1.84 2.03
N PRO A 57 -5.69 1.54 1.09
CA PRO A 57 -6.89 0.76 1.43
C PRO A 57 -6.59 -0.71 1.75
N LEU A 58 -5.75 -1.40 0.97
CA LEU A 58 -5.50 -2.83 1.19
C LEU A 58 -4.88 -3.11 2.57
N ARG A 59 -3.83 -2.36 2.95
CA ARG A 59 -3.19 -2.51 4.27
C ARG A 59 -4.13 -2.20 5.42
N SER A 60 -5.03 -1.22 5.25
CA SER A 60 -6.02 -0.86 6.28
C SER A 60 -7.08 -1.96 6.46
N ILE A 61 -7.50 -2.61 5.38
CA ILE A 61 -8.42 -3.76 5.43
C ILE A 61 -7.74 -4.93 6.14
N LEU A 62 -6.51 -5.29 5.73
CA LEU A 62 -5.75 -6.38 6.35
C LEU A 62 -5.48 -6.12 7.84
N ALA A 63 -5.18 -4.87 8.21
CA ALA A 63 -5.01 -4.46 9.59
C ALA A 63 -6.32 -4.61 10.38
N THR A 64 -7.46 -4.26 9.79
CA THR A 64 -8.77 -4.41 10.46
C THR A 64 -9.13 -5.86 10.71
N ILE A 65 -8.85 -6.75 9.75
CA ILE A 65 -9.05 -8.20 9.90
C ILE A 65 -8.15 -8.72 11.03
N LYS A 66 -6.86 -8.39 11.00
CA LYS A 66 -5.92 -8.81 12.05
C LYS A 66 -6.25 -8.27 13.43
N TYR A 67 -6.77 -7.05 13.50
CA TYR A 67 -7.23 -6.49 14.76
C TYR A 67 -8.34 -7.32 15.39
N GLU A 68 -9.31 -7.81 14.61
CA GLU A 68 -10.38 -8.64 15.17
C GLU A 68 -9.85 -9.96 15.74
N GLU A 69 -8.90 -10.59 15.06
CA GLU A 69 -8.20 -11.78 15.58
C GLU A 69 -7.46 -11.46 16.90
N TYR A 70 -6.68 -10.38 16.92
CA TYR A 70 -5.90 -9.96 18.10
C TYR A 70 -6.82 -9.61 19.28
N ARG A 71 -7.90 -8.87 19.04
CA ARG A 71 -8.90 -8.49 20.05
C ARG A 71 -9.56 -9.71 20.68
N GLN A 72 -9.93 -10.70 19.87
CA GLN A 72 -10.52 -11.94 20.36
C GLN A 72 -9.55 -12.71 21.27
N LEU A 73 -8.27 -12.76 20.91
CA LEU A 73 -7.23 -13.37 21.75
C LEU A 73 -7.02 -12.63 23.08
N GLN A 74 -7.18 -11.31 23.08
CA GLN A 74 -7.19 -10.50 24.31
C GLN A 74 -8.49 -10.65 25.13
N GLY A 75 -9.50 -11.37 24.62
CA GLY A 75 -10.78 -11.56 25.30
C GLY A 75 -11.62 -10.28 25.42
N ILE A 76 -11.35 -9.27 24.59
CA ILE A 76 -12.06 -7.98 24.65
C ILE A 76 -13.37 -8.11 23.87
N ASP A 77 -14.50 -7.73 24.47
CA ASP A 77 -15.79 -7.68 23.76
C ASP A 77 -15.89 -6.48 22.80
N TYR A 78 -16.57 -6.66 21.68
CA TYR A 78 -16.77 -5.61 20.66
C TYR A 78 -17.57 -4.43 21.23
N ALA A 79 -18.53 -4.69 22.13
CA ALA A 79 -19.32 -3.65 22.77
C ALA A 79 -18.49 -2.68 23.63
N ASN A 80 -17.29 -3.09 24.06
CA ASN A 80 -16.38 -2.28 24.85
C ASN A 80 -15.56 -1.27 24.02
N ILE A 81 -15.57 -1.39 22.68
CA ILE A 81 -14.88 -0.45 21.80
C ILE A 81 -15.61 0.90 21.85
N GLN A 82 -14.91 1.95 22.26
CA GLN A 82 -15.40 3.32 22.20
C GLN A 82 -15.24 3.88 20.79
N SER A 83 -14.06 3.74 20.20
CA SER A 83 -13.78 4.13 18.82
C SER A 83 -12.61 3.34 18.25
N LYS A 84 -12.61 3.18 16.92
CA LYS A 84 -11.62 2.41 16.16
C LYS A 84 -11.41 3.11 14.83
N ASN A 85 -10.20 3.65 14.62
CA ASN A 85 -9.85 4.37 13.40
C ASN A 85 -8.55 3.82 12.80
N PRO A 86 -8.53 3.44 11.51
CA PRO A 86 -7.29 3.11 10.83
C PRO A 86 -6.52 4.40 10.54
N GLU A 87 -5.27 4.45 10.96
CA GLU A 87 -4.35 5.56 10.73
C GLU A 87 -3.09 5.06 10.02
N LYS A 88 -2.43 5.99 9.32
CA LYS A 88 -1.16 5.75 8.65
C LYS A 88 -0.13 6.74 9.15
N ASN A 89 0.98 6.21 9.64
CA ASN A 89 2.14 7.03 9.92
C ASN A 89 2.85 7.34 8.59
N PHE A 90 2.71 8.55 8.09
CA PHE A 90 3.36 8.96 6.83
C PHE A 90 4.89 9.03 6.92
N LYS A 91 5.45 9.16 8.14
CA LYS A 91 6.91 9.20 8.34
C LYS A 91 7.53 7.80 8.27
N THR A 92 6.90 6.81 8.91
CA THR A 92 7.41 5.42 8.95
C THR A 92 6.79 4.52 7.88
N GLY A 93 5.68 4.94 7.26
CA GLY A 93 4.89 4.12 6.35
C GLY A 93 4.06 3.03 7.02
N GLU A 94 4.04 2.99 8.36
CA GLU A 94 3.28 2.03 9.14
C GLU A 94 1.78 2.32 9.08
N VAL A 95 0.98 1.26 9.05
CA VAL A 95 -0.48 1.33 9.16
C VAL A 95 -0.87 0.71 10.49
N TYR A 96 -1.69 1.40 11.26
CA TYR A 96 -2.13 0.94 12.56
C TYR A 96 -3.61 1.25 12.79
N LEU A 97 -4.26 0.45 13.63
CA LEU A 97 -5.59 0.80 14.15
C LEU A 97 -5.41 1.47 15.49
N LYS A 98 -5.92 2.69 15.59
CA LYS A 98 -6.03 3.44 16.82
C LYS A 98 -7.37 3.11 17.47
N VAL A 99 -7.31 2.56 18.67
CA VAL A 99 -8.48 2.06 19.40
C VAL A 99 -8.54 2.65 20.79
N TYR A 100 -9.75 2.99 21.20
CA TYR A 100 -10.07 3.42 22.54
C TYR A 100 -11.14 2.50 23.12
N TYR A 101 -10.95 2.07 24.37
CA TYR A 101 -11.89 1.22 25.09
C TYR A 101 -12.67 2.05 26.12
N LYS A 102 -13.93 1.67 26.37
CA LYS A 102 -14.83 2.40 27.28
C LYS A 102 -14.41 2.21 28.74
N ASP A 103 -13.93 1.03 29.08
CA ASP A 103 -13.53 0.64 30.43
C ASP A 103 -12.07 0.93 30.75
N ASP A 104 -11.31 1.44 29.78
CA ASP A 104 -9.92 1.85 29.96
C ASP A 104 -9.60 3.16 29.21
N PRO A 105 -10.24 4.28 29.60
CA PRO A 105 -10.22 5.52 28.83
C PRO A 105 -8.89 6.27 28.92
N GLN A 106 -7.99 5.89 29.84
CA GLN A 106 -6.71 6.60 30.05
C GLN A 106 -5.67 6.26 28.98
N PHE A 107 -5.87 5.17 28.23
CA PHE A 107 -4.91 4.69 27.24
C PHE A 107 -5.44 4.81 25.81
N GLU A 108 -4.48 4.93 24.90
CA GLU A 108 -4.61 4.78 23.47
C GLU A 108 -3.94 3.47 23.07
N TYR A 109 -4.70 2.60 22.40
CA TYR A 109 -4.22 1.31 21.93
C TYR A 109 -3.92 1.39 20.43
N ARG A 110 -2.66 1.22 20.05
CA ARG A 110 -2.20 1.23 18.66
C ARG A 110 -1.85 -0.17 18.20
N TYR A 111 -2.74 -0.75 17.41
CA TYR A 111 -2.56 -2.05 16.78
C TYR A 111 -1.84 -1.88 15.45
N ILE A 112 -0.51 -1.99 15.47
CA ILE A 112 0.36 -1.74 14.32
C ILE A 112 0.43 -3.00 13.46
N TYR A 113 -0.03 -2.88 12.22
CA TYR A 113 -0.05 -3.97 11.26
C TYR A 113 1.24 -4.01 10.44
N GLN A 114 1.84 -5.21 10.36
CA GLN A 114 3.07 -5.46 9.62
C GLN A 114 2.83 -6.51 8.56
N LEU A 115 2.76 -6.06 7.30
CA LEU A 115 2.65 -6.98 6.16
C LEU A 115 3.91 -7.83 6.00
N TYR A 116 5.07 -7.26 6.31
CA TYR A 116 6.38 -7.87 6.18
C TYR A 116 7.26 -7.43 7.34
N ARG A 117 7.86 -8.40 8.03
CA ARG A 117 8.83 -8.20 9.12
C ARG A 117 10.06 -9.08 8.84
N PRO A 118 11.28 -8.52 8.83
CA PRO A 118 12.48 -9.34 8.78
C PRO A 118 12.50 -10.25 10.02
N SER A 119 12.57 -11.55 9.77
CA SER A 119 12.59 -12.55 10.82
C SER A 119 14.01 -12.64 11.40
N LYS A 120 14.09 -13.00 12.68
CA LYS A 120 15.37 -13.20 13.38
C LYS A 120 15.88 -14.64 13.25
N GLU A 121 15.08 -15.53 12.68
CA GLU A 121 15.42 -16.95 12.55
C GLU A 121 16.38 -17.20 11.38
N LYS A 122 17.23 -18.21 11.51
CA LYS A 122 18.16 -18.60 10.44
C LYS A 122 17.47 -19.30 9.26
N LEU A 123 16.29 -19.87 9.48
CA LEU A 123 15.56 -20.71 8.50
C LEU A 123 14.43 -19.96 7.78
N ARG A 124 13.92 -18.88 8.35
CA ARG A 124 12.94 -17.97 7.72
C ARG A 124 13.55 -16.59 7.66
N THR A 125 13.53 -16.00 6.47
CA THR A 125 14.02 -14.63 6.31
C THR A 125 12.97 -13.60 6.70
N HIS A 126 11.68 -13.95 6.60
CA HIS A 126 10.58 -13.00 6.80
C HIS A 126 9.34 -13.62 7.42
N ASP A 127 8.68 -12.82 8.25
CA ASP A 127 7.36 -13.05 8.79
C ASP A 127 6.36 -12.11 8.14
N TYR A 128 5.18 -12.65 7.82
CA TYR A 128 4.15 -11.94 7.09
C TYR A 128 2.90 -11.79 7.95
N HIS A 129 2.17 -10.70 7.69
CA HIS A 129 0.82 -10.50 8.22
C HIS A 129 0.75 -10.60 9.77
N LYS A 130 1.67 -9.88 10.42
CA LYS A 130 1.79 -9.76 11.88
C LYS A 130 1.11 -8.50 12.40
N MET A 131 0.79 -8.50 13.70
CA MET A 131 0.22 -7.34 14.37
C MET A 131 0.81 -7.21 15.75
N ARG A 132 1.34 -6.02 16.05
CA ARG A 132 1.83 -5.68 17.38
C ARG A 132 0.97 -4.63 18.05
N LEU A 133 0.91 -4.66 19.37
CA LEU A 133 0.21 -3.65 20.15
C LEU A 133 1.21 -2.71 20.84
N GLU A 134 1.01 -1.40 20.67
CA GLU A 134 1.66 -0.36 21.44
C GLU A 134 0.59 0.37 22.28
N VAL A 135 0.82 0.50 23.58
CA VAL A 135 -0.10 1.19 24.50
C VAL A 135 0.52 2.51 24.92
N LEU A 136 -0.23 3.60 24.78
CA LEU A 136 0.21 4.96 25.08
C LEU A 136 -0.76 5.64 26.04
N TRP A 137 -0.26 6.58 26.83
CA TRP A 137 -1.12 7.49 27.57
C TRP A 137 -1.87 8.40 26.61
N ARG A 138 -3.18 8.54 26.80
CA ARG A 138 -4.02 9.42 25.97
C ARG A 138 -3.58 10.88 26.08
N ASP A 139 -3.16 11.31 27.26
CA ASP A 139 -2.86 12.72 27.55
C ASP A 139 -1.45 13.15 27.09
N GLY A 140 -0.68 12.25 26.47
CA GLY A 140 0.58 12.57 25.79
C GLY A 140 1.75 13.00 26.70
N GLU A 141 1.52 13.29 27.97
CA GLU A 141 2.58 13.65 28.92
C GLU A 141 3.38 12.41 29.33
N LYS A 142 4.63 12.36 28.85
CA LYS A 142 5.68 11.53 29.44
C LYS A 142 6.09 12.16 30.77
N GLU A 143 5.29 11.96 31.80
CA GLU A 143 5.76 12.30 33.15
C GLU A 143 6.91 11.36 33.52
N GLU A 144 8.09 11.94 33.74
CA GLU A 144 9.22 11.25 34.37
C GLU A 144 8.74 10.58 35.67
N GLY A 145 8.80 9.24 35.72
CA GLY A 145 8.39 8.46 36.89
C GLY A 145 7.07 7.69 36.75
N ARG A 146 6.28 7.88 35.68
CA ARG A 146 5.11 7.00 35.44
C ARG A 146 5.56 5.59 35.03
N SER A 147 4.88 4.58 35.55
CA SER A 147 4.99 3.20 35.07
C SER A 147 4.68 3.13 33.57
N LYS A 148 5.31 2.19 32.86
CA LYS A 148 5.05 1.99 31.43
C LYS A 148 3.56 1.70 31.24
N PRO A 149 2.87 2.31 30.25
CA PRO A 149 1.44 2.06 29.99
C PRO A 149 1.11 0.56 29.92
N GLU A 150 1.97 -0.21 29.25
CA GLU A 150 1.84 -1.65 29.06
C GLU A 150 1.79 -2.45 30.37
N SER A 151 2.40 -1.97 31.46
CA SER A 151 2.42 -2.69 32.75
C SER A 151 1.20 -2.46 33.63
N ILE A 152 0.36 -1.49 33.28
CA ILE A 152 -0.79 -1.05 34.10
C ILE A 152 -2.11 -1.04 33.32
N CYS A 153 -2.05 -1.05 31.99
CA CYS A 153 -3.22 -1.09 31.14
C CYS A 153 -4.01 -2.38 31.34
N LYS A 154 -5.31 -2.32 31.06
CA LYS A 154 -6.19 -3.49 31.20
C LYS A 154 -5.91 -4.56 30.15
N TYR A 155 -5.44 -4.14 28.96
CA TYR A 155 -5.24 -5.01 27.80
C TYR A 155 -3.80 -4.97 27.30
N PRO A 156 -2.85 -5.61 28.01
CA PRO A 156 -1.45 -5.56 27.62
C PRO A 156 -1.21 -6.24 26.26
N PRO A 157 -0.11 -5.89 25.57
CA PRO A 157 0.33 -6.59 24.37
C PRO A 157 0.45 -8.09 24.61
N LEU A 158 -0.06 -8.91 23.68
CA LEU A 158 0.06 -10.38 23.75
C LEU A 158 1.53 -10.83 23.72
N GLU A 159 2.39 -10.04 23.08
CA GLU A 159 3.85 -10.23 23.04
C GLU A 159 4.53 -10.03 24.41
N ALA A 160 3.92 -9.26 25.33
CA ALA A 160 4.55 -8.88 26.60
C ALA A 160 4.41 -9.95 27.70
N ASN A 161 3.41 -10.84 27.59
CA ASN A 161 3.10 -11.87 28.59
C ASN A 161 3.66 -13.26 28.23
N ALA A 162 4.52 -13.36 27.23
CA ALA A 162 4.83 -14.60 26.54
C ALA A 162 6.25 -15.12 26.84
N GLU A 163 6.42 -15.84 27.96
CA GLU A 163 7.46 -16.88 28.01
C GLU A 163 7.09 -18.11 27.16
N ASN A 164 5.84 -18.23 26.71
CA ASN A 164 5.34 -19.38 25.93
C ASN A 164 4.12 -19.07 25.03
N VAL A 165 4.03 -17.87 24.46
CA VAL A 165 3.11 -17.64 23.33
C VAL A 165 3.93 -17.65 22.07
N ASP A 166 3.49 -18.48 21.12
CA ASP A 166 4.04 -18.69 19.79
C ASP A 166 4.75 -17.43 19.25
N PRO A 167 6.01 -17.48 18.79
CA PRO A 167 6.76 -16.31 18.28
C PRO A 167 6.15 -15.67 17.01
N TYR A 168 4.93 -16.06 16.67
CA TYR A 168 4.19 -15.77 15.48
C TYR A 168 3.04 -14.77 15.70
N PHE A 169 3.15 -13.89 16.70
CA PHE A 169 2.30 -12.70 16.83
C PHE A 169 3.07 -11.41 16.44
#